data_AF-A0A9J5Z5S0-F1
#
_entry.id   AF-A0A9J5Z5S0-F1
#
_cell.length_a   1.000
_cell.length_b   1.000
_cell.length_c   1.000
_cell.angle_alpha   90.00
_cell.angle_beta   90.00
_cell.angle_gamma   90.00
#
_symmetry.space_group_name_H-M   'P 1'
#
loop_
_entity.id
_entity.type
_entity.pdbx_description
1 polymer ?
#
loop_
_entity_poly.entity_id
_entity_poly.type
_entity_poly.pdbx_seq_one_letter_code
_entity_poly.pdbx_strand_id
1 'polypeptide(L)'
;MADLCWVILFVSFSFLFGAFDASIGDIDPLYRACIVQCEKTGCAGEICLQHCKYSLLNSQKEPLYMQLNQRDCPTDCKYHCMVKREKKRSSLGFGPVKYYGKWPLKRIFGLQEPLSVAFSALNLAKNVQGCLSFFNLDKKTSYNYAALWHIYGFLSVNSCVWSVVFHSRGMEITEKLDCTSAVALLGFSLIISILRSFNIKNEPARVLASSPLFAFTITHILYLNNYQMDHGWNTKVCVTMGVAQLLIWAIWVELVNIHPKAKYGLLFLGVELLCS
;
A
#
# COMPACT_ATOMS: atom_id res chain seq x y z
N MET A 1 -8.44 31.48 12.77
CA MET A 1 -8.74 30.04 12.88
C MET A 1 -8.11 29.21 11.76
N ALA A 2 -8.01 29.71 10.52
CA ALA A 2 -7.34 28.99 9.43
C ALA A 2 -5.83 28.78 9.67
N ASP A 3 -5.11 29.81 10.16
CA ASP A 3 -3.66 29.71 10.41
C ASP A 3 -3.28 28.69 11.48
N LEU A 4 -4.13 28.51 12.49
CA LEU A 4 -3.89 27.51 13.55
C LEU A 4 -4.04 26.08 13.02
N CYS A 5 -4.99 25.84 12.09
CA CYS A 5 -5.16 24.54 11.45
C CYS A 5 -3.99 24.19 10.52
N TRP A 6 -3.45 25.16 9.79
CA TRP A 6 -2.27 24.99 8.94
C TRP A 6 -1.03 24.65 9.75
N VAL A 7 -0.82 25.35 10.87
CA VAL A 7 0.28 25.07 11.80
C VAL A 7 0.10 23.69 12.46
N ILE A 8 -1.12 23.32 12.87
CA ILE A 8 -1.38 21.97 13.44
C ILE A 8 -1.17 20.87 12.40
N LEU A 9 -1.56 21.07 11.14
CA LEU A 9 -1.27 20.14 10.04
C LEU A 9 0.23 20.00 9.79
N PHE A 10 0.98 21.09 9.72
CA PHE A 10 2.43 21.07 9.51
C PHE A 10 3.21 20.49 10.70
N VAL A 11 2.76 20.77 11.94
CA VAL A 11 3.37 20.25 13.17
C VAL A 11 3.05 18.77 13.35
N SER A 12 1.80 18.35 13.09
CA SER A 12 1.44 16.93 13.03
C SER A 12 2.22 16.18 11.94
N PHE A 13 2.56 16.87 10.84
CA PHE A 13 3.33 16.30 9.74
C PHE A 13 4.83 16.17 10.04
N SER A 14 5.38 17.11 10.82
CA SER A 14 6.78 17.04 11.27
C SER A 14 7.03 15.88 12.23
N PHE A 15 5.99 15.44 12.97
CA PHE A 15 6.05 14.23 13.82
C PHE A 15 6.01 12.91 13.05
N LEU A 16 5.64 12.90 11.76
CA LEU A 16 5.65 11.69 10.91
C LEU A 16 7.05 11.33 10.40
N PHE A 17 8.05 12.21 10.56
CA PHE A 17 9.47 11.91 10.31
C PHE A 17 10.14 11.19 11.49
N GLY A 18 9.36 10.55 12.37
CA GLY A 18 9.90 9.65 13.39
C GLY A 18 10.74 8.54 12.75
N ALA A 19 11.92 8.29 13.31
CA ALA A 19 12.83 7.25 12.85
C ALA A 19 12.09 5.90 12.71
N PHE A 20 12.14 5.32 11.52
CA PHE A 20 11.68 3.95 11.27
C PHE A 20 12.69 3.01 11.90
N ASP A 21 12.56 2.79 13.21
CA ASP A 21 13.34 1.75 13.88
C ASP A 21 12.95 0.39 13.30
N ALA A 22 13.97 -0.39 12.96
CA ALA A 22 13.80 -1.79 12.60
C ALA A 22 13.01 -2.50 13.71
N SER A 23 12.09 -3.37 13.32
CA SER A 23 11.16 -3.98 14.25
C SER A 23 11.91 -4.73 15.35
N ILE A 24 11.54 -4.54 16.62
CA ILE A 24 12.24 -5.14 17.78
C ILE A 24 12.36 -6.66 17.63
N GLY A 25 11.33 -7.32 17.07
CA GLY A 25 11.34 -8.75 16.80
C GLY A 25 12.36 -9.20 15.76
N ASP A 26 12.78 -8.33 14.84
CA ASP A 26 13.72 -8.66 13.76
C ASP A 26 15.14 -8.83 14.24
N ILE A 27 15.46 -8.29 15.42
CA ILE A 27 16.78 -8.36 16.05
C ILE A 27 16.88 -9.61 16.94
N ASP A 28 15.76 -10.28 17.25
CA ASP A 28 15.75 -11.44 18.14
C ASP A 28 16.53 -12.63 17.52
N PRO A 29 17.64 -13.07 18.15
CA PRO A 29 18.49 -14.12 17.60
C PRO A 29 17.78 -15.47 17.54
N LEU A 30 16.84 -15.74 18.46
CA LEU A 30 16.07 -16.99 18.46
C LEU A 30 15.06 -17.02 17.31
N TYR A 31 14.50 -15.87 16.96
CA TYR A 31 13.62 -15.73 15.80
C TYR A 31 14.40 -15.95 14.50
N ARG A 32 15.56 -15.29 14.33
CA ARG A 32 16.43 -15.47 13.16
C ARG A 32 16.90 -16.92 13.00
N ALA A 33 17.34 -17.55 14.10
CA ALA A 33 17.75 -18.95 14.08
C ALA A 33 16.62 -19.88 13.63
N CYS A 34 15.38 -19.62 14.09
CA CYS A 34 14.22 -20.38 13.66
C CYS A 34 13.94 -20.24 12.16
N ILE A 35 14.02 -19.03 11.59
CA ILE A 35 13.82 -18.81 10.16
C ILE A 35 14.85 -19.60 9.35
N VAL A 36 16.14 -19.45 9.68
CA VAL A 36 17.23 -20.15 8.97
C VAL A 36 17.08 -21.67 9.07
N GLN A 37 16.64 -22.18 10.22
CA GLN A 37 16.37 -23.61 10.37
C GLN A 37 15.15 -24.04 9.54
N CYS A 38 14.07 -23.26 9.55
CA CYS A 38 12.85 -23.57 8.83
C CYS A 38 13.06 -23.56 7.31
N GLU A 39 13.80 -22.59 6.77
CA GLU A 39 14.14 -22.55 5.35
C GLU A 39 15.00 -23.75 4.91
N LYS A 40 15.87 -24.27 5.79
CA LYS A 40 16.71 -25.44 5.51
C LYS A 40 15.97 -26.78 5.63
N THR A 41 15.12 -26.90 6.64
CA THR A 41 14.48 -28.18 7.03
C THR A 41 13.04 -28.30 6.57
N GLY A 42 12.44 -27.18 6.14
CA GLY A 42 11.00 -27.05 5.93
C GLY A 42 10.16 -27.10 7.21
N CYS A 43 10.78 -27.01 8.40
CA CYS A 43 10.09 -27.17 9.67
C CYS A 43 10.40 -26.03 10.67
N ALA A 44 9.35 -25.42 11.21
CA ALA A 44 9.42 -24.44 12.29
C ALA A 44 9.14 -25.12 13.65
N GLY A 45 10.11 -25.87 14.15
CA GLY A 45 9.93 -26.71 15.34
C GLY A 45 9.14 -27.98 15.02
N GLU A 46 7.97 -28.15 15.65
CA GLU A 46 7.11 -29.33 15.46
C GLU A 46 6.22 -29.23 14.20
N ILE A 47 6.09 -28.03 13.63
CA ILE A 47 5.28 -27.81 12.43
C ILE A 47 6.17 -27.92 11.20
N CYS A 48 5.89 -28.89 10.34
CA CYS A 48 6.59 -29.07 9.07
C CYS A 48 5.70 -28.69 7.88
N LEU A 49 6.20 -27.80 7.04
CA LEU A 49 5.54 -27.26 5.86
C LEU A 49 5.86 -28.19 4.67
N GLN A 50 4.86 -28.94 4.18
CA GLN A 50 5.08 -29.90 3.09
C GLN A 50 5.56 -29.24 1.80
N HIS A 51 5.11 -28.01 1.51
CA HIS A 51 5.53 -27.26 0.33
C HIS A 51 6.95 -26.68 0.42
N CYS A 52 7.55 -26.65 1.62
CA CYS A 52 8.94 -26.25 1.85
C CYS A 52 9.95 -27.39 1.63
N LYS A 53 9.50 -28.65 1.55
CA LYS A 53 10.40 -29.77 1.28
C LYS A 53 10.87 -29.65 -0.17
N TYR A 54 12.14 -29.27 -0.34
CA TYR A 54 12.82 -29.21 -1.62
C TYR A 54 12.63 -30.55 -2.34
N SER A 55 11.91 -30.54 -3.46
CA SER A 55 11.75 -31.73 -4.27
C SER A 55 13.09 -32.02 -4.95
N LEU A 56 13.94 -32.81 -4.31
CA LEU A 56 15.05 -33.52 -4.96
C LEU A 56 14.52 -34.67 -5.84
N LEU A 57 13.21 -34.90 -5.87
CA LEU A 57 12.58 -35.91 -6.72
C LEU A 57 11.64 -35.25 -7.73
N ASN A 58 12.17 -35.13 -8.96
CA ASN A 58 11.45 -34.99 -10.23
C ASN A 58 11.35 -33.58 -10.80
N SER A 59 12.29 -33.34 -11.71
CA SER A 59 12.29 -32.34 -12.78
C SER A 59 11.15 -32.59 -13.79
N GLN A 60 9.89 -32.49 -13.36
CA GLN A 60 8.76 -32.39 -14.27
C GLN A 60 7.98 -31.12 -13.96
N LYS A 61 7.76 -30.29 -14.99
CA LYS A 61 7.11 -28.98 -14.95
C LYS A 61 5.91 -28.99 -14.00
N GLU A 62 6.09 -28.42 -12.81
CA GLU A 62 5.00 -28.22 -11.87
C GLU A 62 4.04 -27.15 -12.38
N PRO A 63 2.72 -27.30 -12.14
CA PRO A 63 1.74 -26.26 -12.47
C PRO A 63 2.04 -24.97 -11.68
N LEU A 64 1.79 -23.80 -12.30
CA LEU A 64 2.05 -22.46 -11.73
C LEU A 64 1.53 -22.29 -10.29
N TYR A 65 0.41 -22.94 -9.95
CA TYR A 65 -0.15 -22.97 -8.60
C TYR A 65 0.79 -23.60 -7.55
N MET A 66 1.51 -24.67 -7.89
CA MET A 66 2.48 -25.34 -7.00
C MET A 66 3.78 -24.53 -6.87
N GLN A 67 4.20 -23.86 -7.94
CA GLN A 67 5.36 -22.95 -7.92
C GLN A 67 5.11 -21.70 -7.05
N LEU A 68 3.87 -21.20 -7.04
CA LEU A 68 3.44 -20.15 -6.11
C LEU A 68 3.52 -20.65 -4.66
N ASN A 69 3.00 -21.85 -4.38
CA ASN A 69 3.06 -22.46 -3.05
C ASN A 69 4.50 -22.75 -2.56
N GLN A 70 5.45 -23.06 -3.44
CA GLN A 70 6.86 -23.23 -3.04
C GLN A 70 7.55 -21.90 -2.71
N ARG A 71 7.16 -20.80 -3.36
CA ARG A 71 7.63 -19.44 -3.02
C ARG A 71 7.07 -18.92 -1.69
N ASP A 72 6.05 -19.58 -1.14
CA ASP A 72 5.46 -19.24 0.15
C ASP A 72 6.31 -19.72 1.34
N CYS A 73 7.32 -20.56 1.10
CA CYS A 73 8.12 -21.16 2.18
C CYS A 73 8.81 -20.12 3.11
N PRO A 74 9.51 -19.09 2.60
CA PRO A 74 10.11 -18.06 3.47
C PRO A 74 9.05 -17.30 4.27
N THR A 75 7.91 -16.99 3.66
CA THR A 75 6.79 -16.26 4.30
C THR A 75 6.16 -17.09 5.42
N ASP A 76 5.92 -18.37 5.18
CA ASP A 76 5.36 -19.28 6.17
C ASP A 76 6.34 -19.61 7.29
N CYS A 77 7.63 -19.75 6.98
CA CYS A 77 8.67 -19.87 8.00
C CYS A 77 8.73 -18.63 8.90
N LYS A 78 8.72 -17.41 8.32
CA LYS A 78 8.65 -16.15 9.10
C LYS A 78 7.41 -16.12 10.01
N TYR A 79 6.24 -16.53 9.50
CA TYR A 79 5.00 -16.56 10.27
C TYR A 79 5.02 -17.58 11.42
N HIS A 80 5.37 -18.85 11.14
CA HIS A 80 5.36 -19.90 12.16
C HIS A 80 6.43 -19.67 13.24
N CYS A 81 7.61 -19.17 12.86
CA CYS A 81 8.64 -18.78 13.82
C CYS A 81 8.21 -17.60 14.70
N MET A 82 7.51 -16.61 14.13
CA MET A 82 6.95 -15.49 14.88
C MET A 82 5.91 -15.99 15.90
N VAL A 83 4.94 -16.80 15.47
CA VAL A 83 3.89 -17.34 16.36
C VAL A 83 4.50 -18.16 17.49
N LYS A 84 5.51 -19.01 17.19
CA LYS A 84 6.22 -19.79 18.20
C LYS A 84 6.93 -18.88 19.21
N ARG A 85 7.60 -17.84 18.74
CA ARG A 85 8.32 -16.90 19.60
C ARG A 85 7.38 -16.12 20.51
N GLU A 86 6.28 -15.63 19.96
CA GLU A 86 5.26 -14.90 20.71
C GLU A 86 4.54 -15.75 21.74
N LYS A 87 4.28 -17.03 21.43
CA LYS A 87 3.77 -17.99 22.42
C LYS A 87 4.73 -18.12 23.61
N LYS A 88 6.05 -18.16 23.36
CA LYS A 88 7.06 -18.22 24.42
C LYS A 88 7.13 -16.92 25.21
N ARG A 89 7.09 -15.76 24.55
CA ARG A 89 7.09 -14.43 25.21
C ARG A 89 5.87 -14.25 26.11
N SER A 90 4.69 -14.60 25.61
CA SER A 90 3.43 -14.58 26.36
C SER A 90 3.49 -15.51 27.59
N SER A 91 4.07 -16.71 27.46
CA SER A 91 4.26 -17.62 28.62
C SER A 91 5.20 -17.08 29.70
N LEU A 92 6.04 -16.10 29.36
CA LEU A 92 6.96 -15.43 30.27
C LEU A 92 6.42 -14.08 30.75
N GLY A 93 5.18 -13.72 30.40
CA GLY A 93 4.54 -12.46 30.81
C GLY A 93 4.96 -11.23 29.99
N PHE A 94 5.71 -11.39 28.89
CA PHE A 94 6.08 -10.28 28.01
C PHE A 94 4.95 -9.94 27.03
N GLY A 95 4.79 -8.64 26.74
CA GLY A 95 3.87 -8.14 25.71
C GLY A 95 4.32 -8.46 24.27
N PRO A 96 3.39 -8.37 23.30
CA PRO A 96 3.66 -8.68 21.91
C PRO A 96 4.59 -7.65 21.27
N VAL A 97 5.43 -8.10 20.33
CA VAL A 97 6.33 -7.23 19.56
C VAL A 97 6.07 -7.39 18.06
N LYS A 98 6.41 -6.36 17.28
CA LYS A 98 6.32 -6.41 15.82
C LYS A 98 7.50 -7.21 15.23
N TYR A 99 7.27 -7.88 14.10
CA TYR A 99 8.29 -8.55 13.27
C TYR A 99 8.10 -8.11 11.81
N TYR A 100 9.16 -7.64 11.16
CA TYR A 100 9.18 -7.08 9.81
C TYR A 100 8.05 -6.06 9.59
N GLY A 101 7.81 -5.21 10.59
CA GLY A 101 6.74 -4.20 10.59
C GLY A 101 5.33 -4.72 10.87
N LYS A 102 5.12 -6.04 10.94
CA LYS A 102 3.81 -6.68 11.14
C LYS A 102 3.59 -7.08 12.60
N TRP A 103 2.35 -6.95 13.08
CA TRP A 103 1.96 -7.47 14.40
C TRP A 103 1.73 -8.99 14.34
N PRO A 104 1.96 -9.72 15.44
CA PRO A 104 1.81 -11.16 15.49
C PRO A 104 0.34 -11.57 15.61
N LEU A 105 -0.40 -11.39 14.52
CA LEU A 105 -1.79 -11.81 14.39
C LEU A 105 -1.86 -13.29 14.01
N LYS A 106 -2.79 -14.02 14.62
CA LYS A 106 -3.09 -15.40 14.20
C LYS A 106 -3.92 -15.36 12.92
N ARG A 107 -3.50 -16.11 11.90
CA ARG A 107 -4.29 -16.33 10.68
C ARG A 107 -5.62 -17.01 11.05
N ILE A 108 -6.74 -16.44 10.59
CA ILE A 108 -8.09 -16.99 10.79
C ILE A 108 -8.65 -17.31 9.40
N PHE A 109 -9.11 -18.55 9.16
CA PHE A 109 -9.59 -19.02 7.85
C PHE A 109 -8.58 -18.82 6.68
N GLY A 110 -7.27 -18.85 6.97
CA GLY A 110 -6.24 -18.61 5.96
C GLY A 110 -6.04 -17.14 5.58
N LEU A 111 -6.80 -16.21 6.17
CA LEU A 111 -6.55 -14.76 6.05
C LEU A 111 -5.53 -14.30 7.07
N GLN A 112 -4.53 -13.55 6.62
CA GLN A 112 -3.51 -12.98 7.50
C GLN A 112 -4.07 -11.85 8.37
N GLU A 113 -4.88 -10.96 7.79
CA GLU A 113 -5.44 -9.80 8.49
C GLU A 113 -6.94 -9.61 8.16
N PRO A 114 -7.86 -10.36 8.80
CA PRO A 114 -9.27 -10.38 8.41
C PRO A 114 -9.97 -9.00 8.52
N LEU A 115 -9.58 -8.17 9.49
CA LEU A 115 -10.12 -6.81 9.63
C LEU A 115 -9.61 -5.88 8.53
N SER A 116 -8.32 -5.93 8.21
CA SER A 116 -7.72 -5.15 7.12
C SER A 116 -8.32 -5.54 5.78
N VAL A 117 -8.57 -6.83 5.54
CA VAL A 117 -9.27 -7.35 4.35
C VAL A 117 -10.69 -6.78 4.27
N ALA A 118 -11.45 -6.80 5.36
CA ALA A 118 -12.81 -6.29 5.38
C ALA A 118 -12.85 -4.77 5.08
N PHE A 119 -11.97 -3.99 5.70
CA PHE A 119 -11.87 -2.55 5.44
C PHE A 119 -11.47 -2.26 3.99
N SER A 120 -10.49 -2.98 3.46
CA SER A 120 -10.03 -2.83 2.07
C SER A 120 -11.13 -3.22 1.07
N ALA A 121 -11.92 -4.25 1.36
CA ALA A 121 -13.05 -4.66 0.54
C ALA A 121 -14.19 -3.63 0.54
N LEU A 122 -14.45 -3.00 1.68
CA LEU A 122 -15.39 -1.87 1.77
C LEU A 122 -14.88 -0.67 0.98
N ASN A 123 -13.58 -0.37 1.06
CA ASN A 123 -12.96 0.71 0.28
C ASN A 123 -13.05 0.45 -1.23
N LEU A 124 -12.80 -0.79 -1.66
CA LEU A 124 -12.99 -1.24 -3.04
C LEU A 124 -14.43 -1.03 -3.50
N ALA A 125 -15.41 -1.43 -2.69
CA ALA A 125 -16.83 -1.27 -3.03
C ALA A 125 -17.21 0.20 -3.24
N LYS A 126 -16.70 1.11 -2.37
CA LYS A 126 -16.92 2.55 -2.51
C LYS A 126 -16.26 3.12 -3.76
N ASN A 127 -15.02 2.71 -4.05
CA ASN A 127 -14.31 3.15 -5.25
C ASN A 127 -14.99 2.67 -6.54
N VAL A 128 -15.43 1.41 -6.59
CA VAL A 128 -16.20 0.87 -7.72
C VAL A 128 -17.52 1.63 -7.89
N GLN A 129 -18.25 1.87 -6.81
CA GLN A 129 -19.51 2.63 -6.85
C GLN A 129 -19.28 4.06 -7.37
N GLY A 130 -18.27 4.76 -6.87
CA GLY A 130 -17.92 6.11 -7.30
C GLY A 130 -17.52 6.16 -8.78
N CYS A 131 -16.70 5.20 -9.21
CA CYS A 131 -16.26 5.06 -10.58
C CYS A 131 -17.43 4.85 -11.55
N LEU A 132 -18.33 3.90 -11.26
CA LEU A 132 -19.53 3.64 -12.05
C LEU A 132 -20.50 4.83 -12.10
N SER A 133 -20.66 5.54 -10.98
CA SER A 133 -21.46 6.76 -10.92
C SER A 133 -20.91 7.84 -11.87
N PHE A 134 -19.59 8.05 -11.85
CA PHE A 134 -18.93 9.03 -12.72
C PHE A 134 -19.02 8.66 -14.20
N PHE A 135 -18.79 7.39 -14.57
CA PHE A 135 -18.96 6.91 -15.95
C PHE A 135 -20.36 7.20 -16.51
N ASN A 136 -21.39 7.06 -15.68
CA ASN A 136 -22.78 7.33 -16.09
C ASN A 136 -23.07 8.83 -16.21
N LEU A 137 -22.39 9.68 -15.43
CA LEU A 137 -22.49 11.13 -15.51
C LEU A 137 -21.77 11.67 -16.76
N ASP A 138 -20.58 11.17 -17.06
CA ASP A 138 -19.79 11.63 -18.20
C ASP A 138 -20.49 11.38 -19.54
N LYS A 139 -21.20 10.24 -19.69
CA LYS A 139 -22.06 9.98 -20.85
C LYS A 139 -23.09 11.09 -21.12
N LYS A 140 -23.47 11.87 -20.10
CA LYS A 140 -24.47 12.94 -20.19
C LYS A 140 -23.85 14.33 -20.35
N THR A 141 -22.57 14.51 -19.99
CA THR A 141 -21.94 15.84 -19.94
C THR A 141 -20.51 15.78 -20.47
N SER A 142 -20.19 16.60 -21.48
CA SER A 142 -18.81 16.71 -21.97
C SER A 142 -17.95 17.49 -20.97
N TYR A 143 -17.11 16.78 -20.21
CA TYR A 143 -16.20 17.36 -19.23
C TYR A 143 -14.74 17.27 -19.71
N ASN A 144 -14.04 18.41 -19.78
CA ASN A 144 -12.66 18.52 -20.32
C ASN A 144 -11.58 17.68 -19.59
N TYR A 145 -11.86 17.19 -18.38
CA TYR A 145 -10.95 16.33 -17.61
C TYR A 145 -11.51 14.91 -17.43
N ALA A 146 -12.60 14.56 -18.11
CA ALA A 146 -13.27 13.27 -17.97
C ALA A 146 -12.32 12.08 -18.16
N ALA A 147 -11.54 12.08 -19.24
CA ALA A 147 -10.58 11.03 -19.53
C ALA A 147 -9.58 10.80 -18.37
N LEU A 148 -9.11 11.88 -17.73
CA LEU A 148 -8.20 11.78 -16.59
C LEU A 148 -8.88 11.16 -15.38
N TRP A 149 -10.13 11.54 -15.08
CA TRP A 149 -10.89 10.94 -13.97
C TRP A 149 -11.24 9.47 -14.20
N HIS A 150 -11.44 9.03 -15.44
CA HIS A 150 -11.60 7.60 -15.75
C HIS A 150 -10.33 6.80 -15.47
N ILE A 151 -9.16 7.33 -15.86
CA ILE A 151 -7.88 6.70 -15.55
C ILE A 151 -7.67 6.64 -14.03
N TYR A 152 -8.02 7.70 -13.30
CA TYR A 152 -7.94 7.74 -11.84
C TYR A 152 -8.83 6.67 -11.21
N GLY A 153 -10.09 6.56 -11.66
CA GLY A 153 -11.02 5.55 -11.17
C GLY A 153 -10.52 4.13 -11.41
N PHE A 154 -9.94 3.87 -12.59
CA PHE A 154 -9.33 2.56 -12.88
C PHE A 154 -8.13 2.25 -11.99
N LEU A 155 -7.21 3.20 -11.82
CA LEU A 155 -6.04 3.05 -10.95
C LEU A 155 -6.45 2.86 -9.48
N SER A 156 -7.48 3.57 -9.03
CA SER A 156 -8.00 3.45 -7.66
C SER A 156 -8.59 2.07 -7.39
N VAL A 157 -9.43 1.57 -8.31
CA VAL A 157 -9.96 0.21 -8.22
C VAL A 157 -8.83 -0.82 -8.26
N ASN A 158 -7.83 -0.65 -9.13
CA ASN A 158 -6.67 -1.53 -9.21
C ASN A 158 -5.90 -1.59 -7.88
N SER A 159 -5.62 -0.43 -7.28
CA SER A 159 -4.93 -0.36 -5.99
C SER A 159 -5.75 -1.00 -4.87
N CYS A 160 -7.06 -0.75 -4.81
CA CYS A 160 -7.94 -1.38 -3.83
C CYS A 160 -8.00 -2.90 -3.98
N VAL A 161 -7.98 -3.44 -5.21
CA VAL A 161 -7.93 -4.89 -5.44
C VAL A 161 -6.62 -5.48 -4.92
N TRP A 162 -5.48 -4.87 -5.24
CA TRP A 162 -4.19 -5.38 -4.77
C TRP A 162 -4.05 -5.30 -3.24
N SER A 163 -4.61 -4.27 -2.61
CA SER A 163 -4.66 -4.16 -1.16
C SER A 163 -5.47 -5.30 -0.53
N VAL A 164 -6.66 -5.62 -1.07
CA VAL A 164 -7.46 -6.77 -0.60
C VAL A 164 -6.69 -8.08 -0.75
N VAL A 165 -6.05 -8.29 -1.91
CA VAL A 165 -5.25 -9.50 -2.17
C VAL A 165 -4.06 -9.59 -1.23
N PHE A 166 -3.35 -8.49 -1.00
CA PHE A 166 -2.22 -8.43 -0.08
C PHE A 166 -2.61 -8.76 1.36
N HIS A 167 -3.64 -8.12 1.92
CA HIS A 167 -4.09 -8.42 3.29
C HIS A 167 -4.68 -9.83 3.44
N SER A 168 -5.11 -10.46 2.34
CA SER A 168 -5.64 -11.83 2.36
C SER A 168 -4.54 -12.88 2.57
N ARG A 169 -3.44 -12.81 1.82
CA ARG A 169 -2.41 -13.87 1.78
C ARG A 169 -0.97 -13.40 2.07
N GLY A 170 -0.70 -12.10 2.10
CA GLY A 170 0.55 -11.52 2.57
C GLY A 170 1.83 -12.08 1.91
N MET A 171 1.82 -12.29 0.60
CA MET A 171 2.98 -12.81 -0.17
C MET A 171 3.90 -11.67 -0.63
N GLU A 172 5.20 -11.92 -0.77
CA GLU A 172 6.19 -10.92 -1.24
C GLU A 172 5.82 -10.35 -2.62
N ILE A 173 5.25 -11.17 -3.52
CA ILE A 173 4.78 -10.72 -4.84
C ILE A 173 3.57 -9.79 -4.69
N THR A 174 2.60 -10.16 -3.85
CA THR A 174 1.41 -9.33 -3.63
C THR A 174 1.73 -8.03 -2.91
N GLU A 175 2.76 -8.02 -2.07
CA GLU A 175 3.27 -6.83 -1.42
C GLU A 175 3.89 -5.85 -2.42
N LYS A 176 4.71 -6.35 -3.34
CA LYS A 176 5.28 -5.54 -4.43
C LYS A 176 4.19 -4.97 -5.34
N LEU A 177 3.16 -5.75 -5.65
CA LEU A 177 2.05 -5.32 -6.50
C LEU A 177 1.16 -4.29 -5.80
N ASP A 178 0.87 -4.48 -4.51
CA ASP A 178 0.15 -3.50 -3.69
C ASP A 178 0.92 -2.18 -3.64
N CYS A 179 2.21 -2.21 -3.28
CA CYS A 179 3.07 -1.02 -3.27
C CYS A 179 3.14 -0.33 -4.64
N THR A 180 3.33 -1.09 -5.72
CA THR A 180 3.39 -0.55 -7.08
C THR A 180 2.08 0.12 -7.49
N SER A 181 0.95 -0.52 -7.17
CA SER A 181 -0.38 0.00 -7.48
C SER A 181 -0.70 1.28 -6.70
N ALA A 182 -0.31 1.34 -5.42
CA ALA A 182 -0.48 2.52 -4.58
C ALA A 182 0.37 3.70 -5.08
N VAL A 183 1.64 3.45 -5.45
CA VAL A 183 2.52 4.47 -6.05
C VAL A 183 1.94 4.99 -7.37
N ALA A 184 1.42 4.10 -8.22
CA ALA A 184 0.80 4.50 -9.49
C ALA A 184 -0.42 5.40 -9.27
N LEU A 185 -1.29 5.05 -8.32
CA LEU A 185 -2.45 5.85 -7.94
C LEU A 185 -2.04 7.22 -7.39
N LEU A 186 -1.11 7.26 -6.43
CA LEU A 186 -0.57 8.49 -5.83
C LEU A 186 0.04 9.41 -6.87
N GLY A 187 0.91 8.85 -7.71
CA GLY A 187 1.57 9.58 -8.79
C GLY A 187 0.59 10.22 -9.74
N PHE A 188 -0.41 9.46 -10.17
CA PHE A 188 -1.44 9.95 -11.09
C PHE A 188 -2.38 10.97 -10.43
N SER A 189 -2.72 10.75 -9.16
CA SER A 189 -3.52 11.68 -8.37
C SER A 189 -2.83 13.04 -8.19
N LEU A 190 -1.51 13.03 -7.95
CA LEU A 190 -0.70 14.26 -7.90
C LEU A 190 -0.73 15.00 -9.25
N ILE A 191 -0.61 14.29 -10.37
CA ILE A 191 -0.74 14.88 -11.71
C ILE A 191 -2.11 15.56 -11.88
N ILE A 192 -3.20 14.87 -11.55
CA ILE A 192 -4.55 15.45 -11.63
C ILE A 192 -4.68 16.70 -10.76
N SER A 193 -4.15 16.65 -9.53
CA SER A 193 -4.24 17.80 -8.61
C SER A 193 -3.60 19.06 -9.21
N ILE A 194 -2.46 18.92 -9.90
CA ILE A 194 -1.77 20.03 -10.58
C ILE A 194 -2.60 20.50 -11.78
N LEU A 195 -2.92 19.59 -12.71
CA LEU A 195 -3.64 19.96 -13.94
C LEU A 195 -4.98 20.65 -13.63
N ARG A 196 -5.68 20.16 -12.61
CA ARG A 196 -6.99 20.66 -12.22
C ARG A 196 -6.93 21.98 -11.45
N SER A 197 -5.94 22.14 -10.56
CA SER A 197 -5.78 23.35 -9.75
C SER A 197 -5.30 24.54 -10.58
N PHE A 198 -4.37 24.31 -11.50
CA PHE A 198 -3.90 25.33 -12.44
C PHE A 198 -4.80 25.48 -13.67
N ASN A 199 -5.91 24.74 -13.75
CA ASN A 199 -6.89 24.76 -14.84
C ASN A 199 -6.25 24.63 -16.25
N ILE A 200 -5.29 23.71 -16.38
CA ILE A 200 -4.54 23.49 -17.62
C ILE A 200 -5.42 22.71 -18.60
N LYS A 201 -5.97 23.42 -19.60
CA LYS A 201 -6.83 22.84 -20.64
C LYS A 201 -6.07 22.44 -21.90
N ASN A 202 -4.94 23.11 -22.18
CA ASN A 202 -4.17 22.88 -23.40
C ASN A 202 -3.44 21.54 -23.33
N GLU A 203 -3.70 20.64 -24.27
CA GLU A 203 -3.06 19.33 -24.37
C GLU A 203 -1.51 19.36 -24.29
N PRO A 204 -0.77 20.21 -25.03
CA PRO A 204 0.69 20.23 -24.92
C PRO A 204 1.16 20.67 -23.53
N ALA A 205 0.45 21.59 -22.88
CA ALA A 205 0.77 22.02 -21.52
C ALA A 205 0.47 20.92 -20.49
N ARG A 206 -0.57 20.11 -20.71
CA ARG A 206 -0.87 18.94 -19.87
C ARG A 206 0.26 17.92 -19.93
N VAL A 207 0.73 17.61 -21.13
CA VAL A 207 1.84 16.65 -21.33
C VAL A 207 3.11 17.18 -20.67
N LEU A 208 3.46 18.45 -20.90
CA LEU A 208 4.65 19.07 -20.33
C LEU A 208 4.63 19.07 -18.79
N ALA A 209 3.48 19.43 -18.18
CA ALA A 209 3.33 19.44 -16.74
C ALA A 209 3.32 18.03 -16.11
N SER A 210 2.76 17.03 -16.81
CA SER A 210 2.61 15.67 -16.30
C SER A 210 3.86 14.81 -16.49
N SER A 211 4.63 15.07 -17.55
CA SER A 211 5.80 14.27 -17.95
C SER A 211 6.84 14.03 -16.84
N PRO A 212 7.32 15.04 -16.09
CA PRO A 212 8.33 14.80 -15.05
C PRO A 212 7.80 13.93 -13.91
N LEU A 213 6.54 14.12 -13.51
CA LEU A 213 5.91 13.32 -12.45
C LEU A 213 5.66 11.89 -12.89
N PHE A 214 5.23 11.71 -14.14
CA PHE A 214 5.06 10.39 -14.73
C PHE A 214 6.39 9.64 -14.87
N ALA A 215 7.46 10.33 -15.27
CA ALA A 215 8.80 9.75 -15.33
C ALA A 215 9.31 9.33 -13.94
N PHE A 216 9.09 10.18 -12.93
CA PHE A 216 9.43 9.88 -11.54
C PHE A 216 8.68 8.64 -11.03
N THR A 217 7.37 8.56 -11.25
CA THR A 217 6.55 7.44 -10.76
C THR A 217 6.93 6.13 -11.43
N ILE A 218 7.17 6.12 -12.74
CA ILE A 218 7.69 4.94 -13.45
C ILE A 218 9.05 4.53 -12.88
N THR A 219 9.97 5.48 -12.70
CA THR A 219 11.31 5.18 -12.19
C THR A 219 11.24 4.58 -10.79
N HIS A 220 10.40 5.12 -9.91
CA HIS A 220 10.19 4.58 -8.56
C HIS A 220 9.53 3.18 -8.59
N ILE A 221 8.56 2.95 -9.48
CA ILE A 221 7.97 1.62 -9.68
C ILE A 221 9.03 0.60 -10.16
N LEU A 222 9.89 1.00 -11.10
CA LEU A 222 11.00 0.15 -11.56
C LEU A 222 12.00 -0.13 -10.43
N TYR A 223 12.27 0.86 -9.59
CA TYR A 223 13.09 0.69 -8.39
C TYR A 223 12.50 -0.37 -7.44
N LEU A 224 11.21 -0.28 -7.11
CA LEU A 224 10.54 -1.23 -6.22
C LEU A 224 10.50 -2.67 -6.77
N ASN A 225 10.41 -2.83 -8.10
CA ASN A 225 10.36 -4.15 -8.72
C ASN A 225 11.74 -4.80 -8.86
N ASN A 226 12.76 -4.02 -9.25
CA ASN A 226 14.09 -4.53 -9.60
C ASN A 226 15.06 -4.62 -8.43
N TYR A 227 14.88 -3.81 -7.38
CA TYR A 227 15.75 -3.79 -6.21
C TYR A 227 15.07 -4.41 -4.98
N GLN A 228 15.83 -4.57 -3.89
CA GLN A 228 15.24 -4.94 -2.60
C GLN A 228 14.30 -3.81 -2.15
N MET A 229 13.07 -4.18 -1.84
CA MET A 229 12.01 -3.23 -1.49
C MET A 229 12.31 -2.61 -0.12
N ASP A 230 12.84 -1.40 -0.13
CA ASP A 230 13.00 -0.59 1.09
C ASP A 230 11.65 0.05 1.43
N HIS A 231 10.96 -0.56 2.40
CA HIS A 231 9.68 -0.07 2.92
C HIS A 231 9.78 1.35 3.50
N GLY A 232 10.91 1.70 4.12
CA GLY A 232 11.11 3.03 4.69
C GLY A 232 11.21 4.09 3.60
N TRP A 233 11.95 3.78 2.52
CA TRP A 233 12.01 4.66 1.35
C TRP A 233 10.67 4.79 0.65
N ASN A 234 9.97 3.66 0.41
CA ASN A 234 8.67 3.68 -0.25
C ASN A 234 7.65 4.54 0.52
N THR A 235 7.57 4.37 1.83
CA THR A 235 6.68 5.17 2.69
C THR A 235 7.00 6.65 2.60
N LYS A 236 8.28 7.04 2.62
CA LYS A 236 8.67 8.46 2.46
C LYS A 236 8.20 9.04 1.14
N VAL A 237 8.39 8.31 0.04
CA VAL A 237 7.96 8.74 -1.30
C VAL A 237 6.44 8.89 -1.36
N CYS A 238 5.69 7.88 -0.87
CA CYS A 238 4.23 7.91 -0.84
C CYS A 238 3.67 9.07 0.01
N VAL A 239 4.20 9.25 1.22
CA VAL A 239 3.80 10.34 2.13
C VAL A 239 4.10 11.71 1.51
N THR A 240 5.25 11.86 0.86
CA THR A 240 5.61 13.12 0.18
C THR A 240 4.64 13.44 -0.96
N MET A 241 4.30 12.45 -1.80
CA MET A 241 3.32 12.63 -2.88
C MET A 241 1.93 12.96 -2.33
N GLY A 242 1.47 12.25 -1.31
CA GLY A 242 0.16 12.48 -0.68
C GLY A 242 0.05 13.87 -0.06
N VAL A 243 1.11 14.36 0.58
CA VAL A 243 1.11 15.71 1.15
C VAL A 243 1.22 16.80 0.10
N ALA A 244 2.06 16.63 -0.91
CA ALA A 244 2.08 17.56 -2.04
C ALA A 244 0.68 17.69 -2.65
N GLN A 245 -0.02 16.57 -2.87
CA GLN A 245 -1.39 16.56 -3.36
C GLN A 245 -2.35 17.32 -2.43
N LEU A 246 -2.33 17.04 -1.13
CA LEU A 246 -3.20 17.70 -0.15
C LEU A 246 -2.97 19.21 -0.09
N LEU A 247 -1.71 19.64 -0.11
CA LEU A 247 -1.33 21.05 -0.12
C LEU A 247 -1.86 21.76 -1.37
N ILE A 248 -1.73 21.13 -2.55
CA ILE A 248 -2.24 21.69 -3.81
C ILE A 248 -3.75 21.89 -3.75
N TRP A 249 -4.50 20.89 -3.27
CA TRP A 249 -5.95 21.01 -3.11
C TRP A 249 -6.34 22.09 -2.09
N ALA A 250 -5.64 22.17 -0.96
CA ALA A 250 -5.91 23.17 0.07
C ALA A 250 -5.70 24.59 -0.45
N ILE A 251 -4.57 24.83 -1.14
CA ILE A 251 -4.27 26.12 -1.78
C ILE A 251 -5.32 26.45 -2.84
N TRP A 252 -5.71 25.49 -3.67
CA TRP A 252 -6.73 25.72 -4.69
C TRP A 252 -8.09 26.10 -4.09
N VAL A 253 -8.52 25.43 -3.02
CA VAL A 253 -9.77 25.74 -2.30
C VAL A 253 -9.73 27.11 -1.60
N GLU A 254 -8.54 27.59 -1.23
CA GLU A 254 -8.36 28.93 -0.67
C GLU A 254 -8.41 30.01 -1.76
N LEU A 255 -7.75 29.77 -2.89
CA LEU A 255 -7.73 30.68 -4.03
C LEU A 255 -9.09 30.80 -4.73
N VAL A 256 -9.82 29.69 -4.86
CA VAL A 256 -11.17 29.68 -5.42
C VAL A 256 -12.13 29.74 -4.24
N ASN A 257 -12.76 30.90 -4.00
CA ASN A 257 -13.76 31.12 -2.95
C ASN A 257 -15.01 30.23 -3.13
N ILE A 258 -14.85 28.92 -2.90
CA ILE A 258 -15.88 27.90 -3.03
C ILE A 258 -16.72 27.89 -1.76
N HIS A 259 -18.04 27.71 -1.91
CA HIS A 259 -18.96 27.59 -0.79
C HIS A 259 -18.47 26.59 0.28
N PRO A 260 -18.63 26.89 1.58
CA PRO A 260 -18.03 26.14 2.68
C PRO A 260 -18.41 24.64 2.69
N LYS A 261 -19.59 24.27 2.19
CA LYS A 261 -20.02 22.85 2.09
C LYS A 261 -19.24 22.03 1.05
N ALA A 262 -18.72 22.66 -0.01
CA ALA A 262 -17.89 22.00 -1.01
C ALA A 262 -16.40 21.95 -0.61
N LYS A 263 -15.96 22.79 0.34
CA LYS A 263 -14.60 22.74 0.91
C LYS A 263 -14.32 21.42 1.63
N TYR A 264 -15.29 20.94 2.42
CA TYR A 264 -15.13 19.68 3.17
C TYR A 264 -15.16 18.45 2.28
N GLY A 265 -15.97 18.42 1.21
CA GLY A 265 -16.05 17.27 0.29
C GLY A 265 -14.76 17.03 -0.52
N LEU A 266 -14.02 18.08 -0.87
CA LEU A 266 -12.75 17.96 -1.61
C LEU A 266 -11.56 17.55 -0.73
N LEU A 267 -11.55 17.94 0.55
CA LEU A 267 -10.54 17.49 1.51
C LEU A 267 -10.64 15.98 1.76
N PHE A 268 -11.85 15.41 1.76
CA PHE A 268 -12.04 13.96 1.92
C PHE A 268 -11.51 13.13 0.74
N LEU A 269 -11.54 13.66 -0.49
CA LEU A 269 -10.95 13.00 -1.68
C LEU A 269 -9.42 12.88 -1.61
N GLY A 270 -8.74 13.69 -0.79
CA GLY A 270 -7.30 13.61 -0.58
C GLY A 270 -6.86 12.69 0.57
N VAL A 271 -7.80 12.21 1.39
CA VAL A 271 -7.50 11.48 2.65
C VAL A 271 -7.63 9.96 2.51
N GLU A 272 -7.97 9.43 1.33
CA GLU A 272 -8.04 7.98 1.09
C GLU A 272 -6.68 7.24 1.18
N LEU A 273 -5.59 7.94 1.54
CA LEU A 273 -4.20 7.49 1.44
C LEU A 273 -3.55 6.95 2.73
N LEU A 274 -4.34 6.63 3.75
CA LEU A 274 -3.81 6.14 5.03
C LEU A 274 -4.31 4.75 5.43
N CYS A 275 -4.66 3.91 4.45
CA CYS A 275 -4.95 2.50 4.72
C CYS A 275 -4.17 1.57 3.77
N SER A 276 -2.85 1.63 3.88
CA SER A 276 -1.91 0.55 3.56
C SER A 276 -0.84 0.54 4.65
#